data_AF-A0A925Z361-F1
#
_entry.id   AF-A0A925Z361-F1
#
_cell.length_a   1.000
_cell.length_b   1.000
_cell.length_c   1.000
_cell.angle_alpha   90.00
_cell.angle_beta   90.00
_cell.angle_gamma   90.00
#
_symmetry.space_group_name_H-M   'P 1'
#
loop_
_entity.id
_entity.type
_entity.pdbx_description
1 polymer ?
#
loop_
_entity_poly.entity_id
_entity_poly.type
_entity_poly.pdbx_seq_one_letter_code
_entity_poly.pdbx_strand_id
1 'polypeptide(L)'
;MAGISCESCHGAGKDFIKAHSEFSGKTEKTETKAEEEVRWKLADSKGMIRTDSIYRLAKNCYSCHVVPQEDLVNIGGHKAGSAFELLSWSQGEVRHNTWYSKGKENVAADAARKRMLYVVGLGAELETGIRAVSNATARKPYAFAMAKRVDAARKLLAAAAKAVPDVPELKRLVDYAYSAGLKLDNKPALTAAADGVSKEIASITAKYDGAKMAGLDPLLPTPDKFKGTARKPAGAN
;
A
#
# COMPACT_ATOMS: atom_id res chain seq x y z
N MET A 1 26.25 -3.92 -8.84
CA MET A 1 26.05 -2.59 -9.47
C MET A 1 24.84 -1.94 -8.81
N ALA A 2 24.82 -0.62 -8.66
CA ALA A 2 23.75 0.11 -7.97
C ALA A 2 22.80 0.78 -8.99
N GLY A 3 21.49 0.64 -8.79
CA GLY A 3 20.43 1.14 -9.68
C GLY A 3 19.46 2.09 -8.96
N ILE A 4 18.64 2.80 -9.72
CA ILE A 4 17.81 3.91 -9.23
C ILE A 4 16.49 3.36 -8.67
N SER A 5 16.10 3.86 -7.50
CA SER A 5 15.03 3.40 -6.59
C SER A 5 13.65 3.03 -7.16
N CYS A 6 13.34 3.34 -8.42
CA CYS A 6 12.05 3.07 -9.08
C CYS A 6 11.93 1.66 -9.65
N GLU A 7 13.06 1.00 -9.97
CA GLU A 7 13.12 -0.40 -10.41
C GLU A 7 12.57 -1.36 -9.34
N SER A 8 12.46 -0.87 -8.09
CA SER A 8 12.42 -1.62 -6.86
C SER A 8 11.02 -1.84 -6.27
N CYS A 9 10.56 -3.05 -5.94
CA CYS A 9 10.30 -4.18 -6.85
C CYS A 9 11.45 -5.02 -7.45
N HIS A 10 12.72 -4.86 -7.03
CA HIS A 10 13.88 -4.87 -7.93
C HIS A 10 13.87 -5.92 -9.07
N GLY A 11 13.25 -5.53 -10.18
CA GLY A 11 13.42 -6.11 -11.50
C GLY A 11 14.09 -5.10 -12.43
N ALA A 12 14.37 -5.49 -13.67
CA ALA A 12 14.99 -4.59 -14.63
C ALA A 12 14.03 -3.48 -15.09
N GLY A 13 14.20 -2.26 -14.58
CA GLY A 13 13.43 -1.08 -15.01
C GLY A 13 13.69 -0.61 -16.46
N LYS A 14 14.40 -1.42 -17.26
CA LYS A 14 14.80 -1.19 -18.65
C LYS A 14 13.62 -0.72 -19.52
N ASP A 15 12.44 -1.32 -19.33
CA ASP A 15 11.32 -1.10 -20.23
C ASP A 15 10.64 0.25 -19.98
N PHE A 16 10.59 0.73 -18.74
CA PHE A 16 9.96 2.00 -18.38
C PHE A 16 10.93 3.16 -18.19
N ILE A 17 12.23 2.96 -17.92
CA ILE A 17 13.16 4.05 -17.56
C ILE A 17 13.27 5.16 -18.62
N LYS A 18 13.24 4.78 -19.91
CA LYS A 18 13.19 5.74 -21.03
C LYS A 18 11.88 6.52 -20.98
N ALA A 19 10.74 5.83 -20.99
CA ALA A 19 9.42 6.47 -20.96
C ALA A 19 9.24 7.37 -19.73
N HIS A 20 9.71 6.96 -18.56
CA HIS A 20 9.68 7.75 -17.32
C HIS A 20 10.42 9.09 -17.48
N SER A 21 11.62 9.07 -18.05
CA SER A 21 12.58 10.19 -18.05
C SER A 21 12.54 11.08 -19.30
N GLU A 22 11.84 10.67 -20.36
CA GLU A 22 11.89 11.29 -21.70
C GLU A 22 11.02 12.55 -21.85
N PHE A 23 10.13 12.86 -20.89
CA PHE A 23 9.20 14.00 -20.95
C PHE A 23 8.50 14.15 -22.32
N SER A 24 8.09 13.01 -22.91
CA SER A 24 7.46 12.92 -24.24
C SER A 24 8.30 13.53 -25.37
N GLY A 25 9.63 13.41 -25.28
CA GLY A 25 10.59 13.98 -26.24
C GLY A 25 10.91 15.45 -25.99
N LYS A 26 10.50 16.01 -24.84
CA LYS A 26 10.62 17.42 -24.49
C LYS A 26 11.43 17.62 -23.20
N THR A 27 11.20 18.73 -22.51
CA THR A 27 11.74 19.00 -21.18
C THR A 27 10.61 19.03 -20.15
N GLU A 28 10.93 18.85 -18.87
CA GLU A 28 10.01 19.02 -17.73
C GLU A 28 9.16 20.32 -17.82
N LYS A 29 9.73 21.39 -18.38
CA LYS A 29 9.06 22.70 -18.51
C LYS A 29 8.14 22.84 -19.72
N THR A 30 8.22 21.91 -20.68
CA THR A 30 7.57 22.03 -22.00
C THR A 30 6.70 20.83 -22.37
N GLU A 31 6.67 19.78 -21.54
CA GLU A 31 5.66 18.74 -21.58
C GLU A 31 4.30 19.29 -21.11
N THR A 32 3.24 18.98 -21.85
CA THR A 32 1.86 19.32 -21.46
C THR A 32 1.27 18.24 -20.57
N LYS A 33 0.25 18.57 -19.77
CA LYS A 33 -0.43 17.59 -18.89
C LYS A 33 -0.96 16.36 -19.64
N ALA A 34 -1.45 16.54 -20.87
CA ALA A 34 -1.94 15.43 -21.68
C ALA A 34 -0.81 14.49 -22.13
N GLU A 35 0.35 15.04 -22.48
CA GLU A 35 1.55 14.26 -22.83
C GLU A 35 2.12 13.55 -21.60
N GLU A 36 2.19 14.25 -20.46
CA GLU A 36 2.55 13.68 -19.16
C GLU A 36 1.64 12.50 -18.79
N GLU A 37 0.31 12.63 -18.94
CA GLU A 37 -0.62 11.53 -18.70
C GLU A 37 -0.37 10.31 -19.59
N VAL A 38 -0.08 10.53 -20.89
CA VAL A 38 0.24 9.45 -21.84
C VAL A 38 1.56 8.78 -21.45
N ARG A 39 2.58 9.59 -21.10
CA ARG A 39 3.89 9.12 -20.62
C ARG A 39 3.76 8.28 -19.36
N TRP A 40 2.96 8.71 -18.38
CA TRP A 40 2.72 7.97 -17.15
C TRP A 40 1.93 6.68 -17.39
N LYS A 41 0.89 6.71 -18.23
CA LYS A 41 0.14 5.49 -18.63
C LYS A 41 1.07 4.45 -19.29
N LEU A 42 2.01 4.89 -20.14
CA LEU A 42 3.01 4.03 -20.77
C LEU A 42 4.04 3.48 -19.76
N ALA A 43 4.49 4.28 -18.80
CA ALA A 43 5.39 3.82 -17.74
C ALA A 43 4.70 2.80 -16.81
N ASP A 44 3.45 3.07 -16.41
CA ASP A 44 2.63 2.18 -15.59
C ASP A 44 2.35 0.84 -16.32
N SER A 45 2.02 0.87 -17.62
CA SER A 45 1.81 -0.35 -18.42
C SER A 45 3.07 -1.19 -18.61
N LYS A 46 4.25 -0.59 -18.41
CA LYS A 46 5.57 -1.23 -18.43
C LYS A 46 6.06 -1.64 -17.04
N GLY A 47 5.16 -1.67 -16.05
CA GLY A 47 5.43 -2.18 -14.71
C GLY A 47 5.93 -1.15 -13.70
N MET A 48 6.09 0.12 -14.06
CA MET A 48 6.42 1.16 -13.07
C MET A 48 5.32 1.23 -12.01
N ILE A 49 5.71 1.26 -10.73
CA ILE A 49 4.81 1.60 -9.61
C ILE A 49 5.20 2.99 -9.14
N ARG A 50 4.41 4.00 -9.53
CA ARG A 50 4.61 5.38 -9.09
C ARG A 50 4.30 5.54 -7.61
N THR A 51 4.99 6.49 -6.96
CA THR A 51 4.75 6.80 -5.54
C THR A 51 3.36 7.39 -5.31
N ASP A 52 2.80 8.13 -6.26
CA ASP A 52 1.41 8.61 -6.23
C ASP A 52 0.38 7.47 -6.11
N SER A 53 0.69 6.30 -6.67
CA SER A 53 -0.18 5.13 -6.79
C SER A 53 -0.16 4.30 -5.50
N ILE A 54 -0.54 4.95 -4.38
CA ILE A 54 -0.42 4.42 -3.01
C ILE A 54 -0.94 2.99 -2.90
N TYR A 55 -2.06 2.68 -3.54
CA TYR A 55 -2.67 1.36 -3.46
C TYR A 55 -1.85 0.28 -4.20
N ARG A 56 -1.28 0.58 -5.37
CA ARG A 56 -0.36 -0.34 -6.07
C ARG A 56 0.92 -0.56 -5.25
N LEU A 57 1.48 0.52 -4.68
CA LEU A 57 2.63 0.47 -3.78
C LEU A 57 2.35 -0.40 -2.53
N ALA A 58 1.21 -0.16 -1.88
CA ALA A 58 0.78 -0.93 -0.72
C ALA A 58 0.66 -2.43 -1.04
N LYS A 59 -0.03 -2.80 -2.13
CA LYS A 59 -0.14 -4.20 -2.54
C LYS A 59 1.21 -4.85 -2.84
N ASN A 60 2.18 -4.11 -3.39
CA ASN A 60 3.53 -4.62 -3.59
C ASN A 60 4.26 -4.93 -2.27
N CYS A 61 4.05 -4.14 -1.22
CA CYS A 61 4.60 -4.45 0.10
C CYS A 61 3.87 -5.63 0.76
N TYR A 62 2.54 -5.63 0.75
CA TYR A 62 1.73 -6.64 1.44
C TYR A 62 1.76 -8.02 0.78
N SER A 63 2.09 -8.14 -0.52
CA SER A 63 2.28 -9.44 -1.19
C SER A 63 3.32 -10.32 -0.48
N CYS A 64 4.40 -9.73 0.03
CA CYS A 64 5.42 -10.41 0.83
C CYS A 64 5.18 -10.26 2.33
N HIS A 65 4.61 -9.16 2.81
CA HIS A 65 4.46 -8.92 4.26
C HIS A 65 3.24 -9.60 4.90
N VAL A 66 2.27 -10.06 4.13
CA VAL A 66 1.20 -10.98 4.59
C VAL A 66 1.62 -12.45 4.43
N VAL A 67 2.46 -12.78 3.44
CA VAL A 67 2.83 -14.16 3.04
C VAL A 67 1.56 -15.00 2.75
N PRO A 68 0.81 -14.71 1.68
CA PRO A 68 -0.42 -15.43 1.30
C PRO A 68 -0.10 -16.76 0.59
N GLN A 69 0.82 -17.55 1.14
CA GLN A 69 1.33 -18.81 0.59
C GLN A 69 1.22 -19.91 1.65
N GLU A 70 0.21 -20.77 1.52
CA GLU A 70 -0.14 -21.72 2.58
C GLU A 70 0.98 -22.73 2.87
N ASP A 71 1.55 -23.36 1.84
CA ASP A 71 2.59 -24.39 2.00
C ASP A 71 3.91 -23.82 2.53
N LEU A 72 4.27 -22.58 2.14
CA LEU A 72 5.45 -21.90 2.66
C LEU A 72 5.40 -21.75 4.19
N VAL A 73 4.21 -21.57 4.76
CA VAL A 73 3.98 -21.49 6.20
C VAL A 73 3.78 -22.89 6.82
N ASN A 74 2.85 -23.68 6.30
CA ASN A 74 2.41 -24.94 6.90
C ASN A 74 3.39 -26.11 6.71
N ILE A 75 4.24 -26.07 5.68
CA ILE A 75 5.24 -27.09 5.35
C ILE A 75 6.65 -26.49 5.49
N GLY A 76 6.89 -25.32 4.88
CA GLY A 76 8.19 -24.64 4.89
C GLY A 76 8.56 -23.97 6.22
N GLY A 77 7.65 -23.94 7.21
CA GLY A 77 7.90 -23.34 8.53
C GLY A 77 8.07 -21.81 8.54
N HIS A 78 7.82 -21.14 7.41
CA HIS A 78 7.93 -19.69 7.32
C HIS A 78 6.87 -18.99 8.19
N LYS A 79 7.19 -17.82 8.71
CA LYS A 79 6.21 -17.02 9.46
C LYS A 79 5.09 -16.51 8.54
N ALA A 80 3.85 -16.58 9.02
CA ALA A 80 2.67 -16.04 8.35
C ALA A 80 2.65 -14.49 8.38
N GLY A 81 3.53 -13.88 7.61
CA GLY A 81 3.74 -12.44 7.51
C GLY A 81 4.52 -11.81 8.65
N SER A 82 4.70 -10.49 8.57
CA SER A 82 5.43 -9.67 9.56
C SER A 82 4.51 -8.61 10.20
N ALA A 83 5.04 -7.88 11.19
CA ALA A 83 4.40 -6.70 11.77
C ALA A 83 4.62 -5.43 10.91
N PHE A 84 4.48 -5.58 9.58
CA PHE A 84 4.58 -4.49 8.63
C PHE A 84 3.32 -3.62 8.67
N GLU A 85 3.51 -2.31 8.64
CA GLU A 85 2.45 -1.32 8.57
C GLU A 85 2.97 -0.19 7.67
N LEU A 86 2.21 0.14 6.63
CA LEU A 86 2.71 0.93 5.50
C LEU A 86 3.23 2.31 5.91
N LEU A 87 2.56 3.01 6.82
CA LEU A 87 2.94 4.36 7.23
C LEU A 87 4.26 4.35 8.02
N SER A 88 4.37 3.52 9.05
CA SER A 88 5.55 3.47 9.93
C SER A 88 6.83 3.00 9.21
N TRP A 89 6.71 2.13 8.21
CA TRP A 89 7.85 1.72 7.38
C TRP A 89 8.17 2.72 6.27
N SER A 90 7.16 3.23 5.55
CA SER A 90 7.37 4.24 4.48
C SER A 90 7.76 5.62 4.99
N GLN A 91 7.63 5.89 6.29
CA GLN A 91 8.17 7.11 6.93
C GLN A 91 9.41 6.83 7.79
N GLY A 92 9.78 5.56 7.95
CA GLY A 92 11.04 5.11 8.55
C GLY A 92 12.15 4.93 7.51
N GLU A 93 12.86 3.81 7.57
CA GLU A 93 14.01 3.50 6.70
C GLU A 93 13.66 3.38 5.22
N VAL A 94 12.43 2.96 4.89
CA VAL A 94 11.93 2.82 3.51
C VAL A 94 11.38 4.16 2.97
N ARG A 95 11.63 5.28 3.66
CA ARG A 95 11.17 6.60 3.21
C ARG A 95 11.81 6.98 1.88
N HIS A 96 10.95 7.33 0.92
CA HIS A 96 11.34 7.67 -0.43
C HIS A 96 10.63 8.92 -0.94
N ASN A 97 10.99 10.08 -0.37
CA ASN A 97 10.44 11.39 -0.73
C ASN A 97 11.57 12.40 -1.00
N THR A 98 12.26 12.19 -2.12
CA THR A 98 13.41 12.98 -2.57
C THR A 98 13.14 13.78 -3.86
N TRP A 99 11.96 13.61 -4.47
CA TRP A 99 11.61 14.24 -5.75
C TRP A 99 11.55 15.77 -5.64
N TYR A 100 10.71 16.28 -4.74
CA TYR A 100 10.49 17.72 -4.56
C TYR A 100 11.74 18.47 -4.05
N SER A 101 12.68 17.77 -3.42
CA SER A 101 13.96 18.31 -2.96
C SER A 101 15.09 18.18 -3.99
N LYS A 102 14.82 17.62 -5.18
CA LYS A 102 15.84 17.27 -6.20
C LYS A 102 16.99 16.43 -5.64
N GLY A 103 16.65 15.46 -4.79
CA GLY A 103 17.62 14.60 -4.12
C GLY A 103 18.27 15.19 -2.87
N LYS A 104 18.02 16.46 -2.52
CA LYS A 104 18.69 17.15 -1.39
C LYS A 104 18.19 16.75 -0.01
N GLU A 105 16.94 16.28 0.10
CA GLU A 105 16.30 15.92 1.37
C GLU A 105 15.34 14.74 1.20
N ASN A 106 15.25 13.87 2.21
CA ASN A 106 14.26 12.77 2.26
C ASN A 106 13.12 13.16 3.21
N VAL A 107 12.30 14.11 2.76
CA VAL A 107 11.35 14.85 3.60
C VAL A 107 10.24 13.92 4.10
N ALA A 108 9.83 14.02 5.36
CA ALA A 108 8.68 13.27 5.83
C ALA A 108 7.41 13.67 5.06
N ALA A 109 6.49 12.73 4.82
CA ALA A 109 5.19 13.05 4.24
C ALA A 109 4.43 14.06 5.10
N ASP A 110 3.64 14.94 4.48
CA ASP A 110 2.71 15.83 5.19
C ASP A 110 1.57 15.05 5.88
N ALA A 111 0.73 15.75 6.66
CA ALA A 111 -0.36 15.11 7.40
C ALA A 111 -1.39 14.41 6.49
N ALA A 112 -1.81 15.05 5.39
CA ALA A 112 -2.77 14.49 4.44
C ALA A 112 -2.24 13.19 3.83
N ARG A 113 -0.99 13.23 3.36
CA ARG A 113 -0.31 12.08 2.78
C ARG A 113 -0.08 10.94 3.78
N LYS A 114 0.23 11.24 5.04
CA LYS A 114 0.34 10.22 6.11
C LYS A 114 -1.00 9.52 6.37
N ARG A 115 -2.11 10.26 6.42
CA ARG A 115 -3.48 9.72 6.57
C ARG A 115 -3.83 8.75 5.43
N MET A 116 -3.50 9.13 4.19
CA MET A 116 -3.69 8.24 3.04
C MET A 116 -2.83 6.98 3.10
N LEU A 117 -1.55 7.08 3.47
CA LEU A 117 -0.68 5.91 3.66
C LEU A 117 -1.24 4.94 4.71
N TYR A 118 -1.78 5.46 5.81
CA TYR A 118 -2.41 4.64 6.86
C TYR A 118 -3.68 3.93 6.35
N VAL A 119 -4.65 4.67 5.80
CA VAL A 119 -5.91 4.10 5.28
C VAL A 119 -5.67 3.06 4.20
N VAL A 120 -4.83 3.38 3.21
CA VAL A 120 -4.54 2.49 2.09
C VAL A 120 -3.72 1.29 2.54
N GLY A 121 -2.83 1.47 3.53
CA GLY A 121 -2.10 0.37 4.17
C GLY A 121 -3.03 -0.63 4.86
N LEU A 122 -3.94 -0.15 5.72
CA LEU A 122 -4.95 -0.99 6.36
C LEU A 122 -5.85 -1.70 5.36
N GLY A 123 -6.27 -1.01 4.30
CA GLY A 123 -7.08 -1.59 3.22
C GLY A 123 -6.33 -2.71 2.48
N ALA A 124 -5.07 -2.50 2.12
CA ALA A 124 -4.27 -3.50 1.40
C ALA A 124 -3.93 -4.72 2.26
N GLU A 125 -3.66 -4.53 3.56
CA GLU A 125 -3.55 -5.61 4.56
C GLU A 125 -4.86 -6.41 4.62
N LEU A 126 -6.00 -5.72 4.71
CA LEU A 126 -7.32 -6.35 4.76
C LEU A 126 -7.63 -7.17 3.51
N GLU A 127 -7.48 -6.58 2.32
CA GLU A 127 -7.73 -7.27 1.04
C GLU A 127 -6.85 -8.52 0.91
N THR A 128 -5.54 -8.36 1.12
CA THR A 128 -4.56 -9.44 0.97
C THR A 128 -4.85 -10.56 1.99
N GLY A 129 -5.17 -10.19 3.24
CA GLY A 129 -5.57 -11.13 4.28
C GLY A 129 -6.87 -11.87 3.96
N ILE A 130 -7.91 -11.20 3.46
CA ILE A 130 -9.18 -11.86 3.09
C ILE A 130 -8.93 -12.85 1.94
N ARG A 131 -8.16 -12.45 0.91
CA ARG A 131 -7.77 -13.37 -0.18
C ARG A 131 -6.95 -14.55 0.34
N ALA A 132 -6.04 -14.32 1.29
CA ALA A 132 -5.25 -15.37 1.92
C ALA A 132 -6.11 -16.38 2.71
N VAL A 133 -7.11 -15.93 3.48
CA VAL A 133 -8.10 -16.80 4.14
C VAL A 133 -8.95 -17.53 3.09
N SER A 134 -9.35 -16.87 2.00
CA SER A 134 -10.18 -17.48 0.95
C SER A 134 -9.51 -18.63 0.20
N ASN A 135 -8.17 -18.67 0.23
CA ASN A 135 -7.35 -19.70 -0.39
C ASN A 135 -6.79 -20.72 0.62
N ALA A 136 -7.04 -20.55 1.92
CA ALA A 136 -6.62 -21.52 2.92
C ALA A 136 -7.43 -22.81 2.76
N THR A 137 -6.74 -23.95 2.76
CA THR A 137 -7.30 -25.29 2.53
C THR A 137 -7.44 -26.10 3.81
N ALA A 138 -6.67 -25.79 4.87
CA ALA A 138 -6.66 -26.56 6.10
C ALA A 138 -6.72 -25.69 7.37
N ARG A 139 -7.25 -26.26 8.47
CA ARG A 139 -7.27 -25.62 9.81
C ARG A 139 -5.89 -25.70 10.47
N LYS A 140 -4.89 -25.10 9.82
CA LYS A 140 -3.47 -25.10 10.17
C LYS A 140 -2.97 -23.68 10.50
N PRO A 141 -1.73 -23.50 11.02
CA PRO A 141 -1.23 -22.20 11.47
C PRO A 141 -1.39 -21.05 10.46
N TYR A 142 -1.25 -21.30 9.16
CA TYR A 142 -1.53 -20.33 8.10
C TYR A 142 -2.94 -19.73 8.21
N ALA A 143 -3.98 -20.56 8.20
CA ALA A 143 -5.37 -20.11 8.21
C ALA A 143 -5.71 -19.27 9.46
N PHE A 144 -5.23 -19.69 10.63
CA PHE A 144 -5.43 -18.96 11.88
C PHE A 144 -4.69 -17.61 11.90
N ALA A 145 -3.45 -17.57 11.38
CA ALA A 145 -2.69 -16.34 11.28
C ALA A 145 -3.34 -15.34 10.31
N MET A 146 -3.77 -15.80 9.13
CA MET A 146 -4.46 -14.96 8.15
C MET A 146 -5.79 -14.42 8.71
N ALA A 147 -6.60 -15.26 9.36
CA ALA A 147 -7.84 -14.81 9.99
C ALA A 147 -7.60 -13.76 11.10
N LYS A 148 -6.54 -13.95 11.92
CA LYS A 148 -6.14 -12.97 12.95
C LYS A 148 -5.68 -11.63 12.36
N ARG A 149 -4.95 -11.64 11.25
CA ARG A 149 -4.55 -10.43 10.52
C ARG A 149 -5.76 -9.66 10.00
N VAL A 150 -6.70 -10.36 9.38
CA VAL A 150 -7.97 -9.77 8.88
C VAL A 150 -8.80 -9.18 10.02
N ASP A 151 -8.93 -9.87 11.17
CA ASP A 151 -9.64 -9.35 12.34
C ASP A 151 -8.97 -8.08 12.93
N ALA A 152 -7.65 -8.02 12.97
CA ALA A 152 -6.93 -6.81 13.39
C ALA A 152 -7.16 -5.64 12.42
N ALA A 153 -7.04 -5.88 11.10
CA ALA A 153 -7.27 -4.86 10.07
C ALA A 153 -8.72 -4.34 10.10
N ARG A 154 -9.71 -5.24 10.23
CA ARG A 154 -11.14 -4.92 10.44
C ARG A 154 -11.36 -3.92 11.59
N LYS A 155 -10.76 -4.17 12.75
CA LYS A 155 -10.90 -3.32 13.94
C LYS A 155 -10.28 -1.93 13.75
N LEU A 156 -9.09 -1.87 13.14
CA LEU A 156 -8.42 -0.61 12.83
C LEU A 156 -9.19 0.21 11.79
N LEU A 157 -9.76 -0.43 10.76
CA LEU A 157 -10.61 0.22 9.76
C LEU A 157 -11.93 0.70 10.34
N ALA A 158 -12.54 -0.06 11.27
CA ALA A 158 -13.74 0.37 11.98
C ALA A 158 -13.46 1.63 12.85
N ALA A 159 -12.30 1.69 13.51
CA ALA A 159 -11.86 2.89 14.23
C ALA A 159 -11.62 4.08 13.28
N ALA A 160 -10.95 3.84 12.14
CA ALA A 160 -10.70 4.86 11.12
C ALA A 160 -12.00 5.42 10.50
N ALA A 161 -12.97 4.55 10.17
CA ALA A 161 -14.28 4.95 9.65
C ALA A 161 -15.10 5.73 10.67
N LYS A 162 -15.05 5.36 11.96
CA LYS A 162 -15.67 6.13 13.05
C LYS A 162 -15.02 7.51 13.22
N ALA A 163 -13.70 7.61 13.03
CA ALA A 163 -12.94 8.84 13.17
C ALA A 163 -13.12 9.80 11.98
N VAL A 164 -13.54 9.31 10.81
CA VAL A 164 -13.78 10.13 9.61
C VAL A 164 -15.12 9.75 8.95
N PRO A 165 -16.26 10.13 9.56
CA PRO A 165 -17.59 9.77 9.05
C PRO A 165 -17.89 10.39 7.67
N ASP A 166 -17.25 11.52 7.33
CA ASP A 166 -17.44 12.25 6.07
C ASP A 166 -16.80 11.56 4.83
N VAL A 167 -16.14 10.42 5.02
CA VAL A 167 -15.58 9.58 3.95
C VAL A 167 -16.39 8.29 3.86
N PRO A 168 -17.53 8.27 3.13
CA PRO A 168 -18.45 7.12 3.12
C PRO A 168 -17.83 5.85 2.51
N GLU A 169 -16.78 5.99 1.68
CA GLU A 169 -15.95 4.87 1.23
C GLU A 169 -15.34 4.08 2.40
N LEU A 170 -14.91 4.73 3.49
CA LEU A 170 -14.35 4.03 4.66
C LEU A 170 -15.42 3.17 5.35
N LYS A 171 -16.65 3.67 5.46
CA LYS A 171 -17.76 2.88 5.99
C LYS A 171 -18.05 1.68 5.10
N ARG A 172 -18.14 1.85 3.78
CA ARG A 172 -18.38 0.74 2.84
C ARG A 172 -17.25 -0.28 2.84
N LEU A 173 -15.99 0.18 2.99
CA LEU A 173 -14.83 -0.69 3.16
C LEU A 173 -14.99 -1.57 4.43
N VAL A 174 -15.44 -0.99 5.55
CA VAL A 174 -15.78 -1.77 6.78
C VAL A 174 -16.96 -2.72 6.54
N ASP A 175 -18.01 -2.29 5.84
CA ASP A 175 -19.17 -3.14 5.53
C ASP A 175 -18.72 -4.38 4.71
N TYR A 176 -17.89 -4.19 3.67
CA TYR A 176 -17.27 -5.30 2.93
C TYR A 176 -16.32 -6.12 3.81
N ALA A 177 -15.53 -5.47 4.67
CA ALA A 177 -14.62 -6.15 5.58
C ALA A 177 -15.34 -7.21 6.42
N TYR A 178 -16.55 -6.93 6.90
CA TYR A 178 -17.37 -7.81 7.72
C TYR A 178 -18.42 -8.65 6.96
N SER A 179 -18.61 -8.43 5.66
CA SER A 179 -19.63 -9.11 4.83
C SER A 179 -19.50 -10.64 4.73
N ALA A 180 -18.34 -11.21 5.07
CA ALA A 180 -18.08 -12.65 5.03
C ALA A 180 -17.42 -13.18 6.31
N GLY A 181 -17.82 -14.38 6.74
CA GLY A 181 -17.17 -15.09 7.85
C GLY A 181 -15.79 -15.62 7.47
N LEU A 182 -14.81 -15.45 8.37
CA LEU A 182 -13.43 -15.92 8.20
C LEU A 182 -13.32 -17.43 8.51
N LYS A 183 -13.84 -18.24 7.60
CA LYS A 183 -13.86 -19.70 7.68
C LYS A 183 -13.36 -20.32 6.37
N LEU A 184 -12.89 -21.56 6.44
CA LEU A 184 -12.58 -22.36 5.27
C LEU A 184 -13.85 -22.60 4.42
N ASP A 185 -13.66 -23.03 3.18
CA ASP A 185 -14.72 -23.38 2.23
C ASP A 185 -15.70 -22.23 1.92
N ASN A 186 -15.32 -20.99 2.25
CA ASN A 186 -16.12 -19.78 2.04
C ASN A 186 -15.55 -18.88 0.92
N LYS A 187 -14.79 -19.48 -0.01
CA LYS A 187 -14.03 -18.77 -1.05
C LYS A 187 -14.88 -17.79 -1.88
N PRO A 188 -16.11 -18.09 -2.34
CA PRO A 188 -16.91 -17.14 -3.11
C PRO A 188 -17.23 -15.85 -2.33
N ALA A 189 -17.71 -15.98 -1.08
CA ALA A 189 -18.08 -14.83 -0.25
C ALA A 189 -16.85 -14.02 0.19
N LEU A 190 -15.74 -14.69 0.53
CA LEU A 190 -14.48 -14.01 0.86
C LEU A 190 -13.86 -13.30 -0.36
N THR A 191 -13.97 -13.88 -1.56
CA THR A 191 -13.52 -13.22 -2.80
C THR A 191 -14.34 -11.96 -3.08
N ALA A 192 -15.67 -12.05 -3.01
CA ALA A 192 -16.56 -10.88 -3.17
C ALA A 192 -16.29 -9.79 -2.12
N ALA A 193 -16.01 -10.17 -0.87
CA ALA A 193 -15.60 -9.23 0.18
C ALA A 193 -14.28 -8.53 -0.15
N ALA A 194 -13.25 -9.28 -0.60
CA ALA A 194 -11.97 -8.71 -1.00
C ALA A 194 -12.07 -7.79 -2.22
N ASP A 195 -12.91 -8.14 -3.20
CA ASP A 195 -13.13 -7.32 -4.40
C ASP A 195 -13.89 -6.02 -4.07
N GLY A 196 -14.84 -6.08 -3.14
CA GLY A 196 -15.49 -4.90 -2.56
C GLY A 196 -14.50 -3.97 -1.84
N VAL A 197 -13.65 -4.53 -0.98
CA VAL A 197 -12.56 -3.79 -0.31
C VAL A 197 -11.61 -3.16 -1.34
N SER A 198 -11.17 -3.91 -2.35
CA SER A 198 -10.31 -3.43 -3.45
C SER A 198 -10.92 -2.22 -4.17
N LYS A 199 -12.21 -2.31 -4.52
CA LYS A 199 -12.97 -1.24 -5.18
C LYS A 199 -13.07 0.03 -4.34
N GLU A 200 -13.35 -0.09 -3.04
CA GLU A 200 -13.43 1.07 -2.15
C GLU A 200 -12.06 1.71 -1.91
N ILE A 201 -10.97 0.94 -1.77
CA ILE A 201 -9.61 1.51 -1.68
C ILE A 201 -9.24 2.28 -2.95
N ALA A 202 -9.51 1.70 -4.13
CA ALA A 202 -9.30 2.38 -5.40
C ALA A 202 -10.09 3.68 -5.48
N SER A 203 -11.37 3.66 -5.06
CA SER A 203 -12.21 4.86 -4.97
C SER A 203 -11.68 5.89 -3.97
N ILE A 204 -11.10 5.47 -2.84
CA ILE A 204 -10.47 6.37 -1.86
C ILE A 204 -9.27 7.08 -2.50
N THR A 205 -8.37 6.32 -3.13
CA THR A 205 -7.17 6.89 -3.78
C THR A 205 -7.47 7.77 -4.99
N ALA A 206 -8.65 7.65 -5.60
CA ALA A 206 -9.08 8.50 -6.71
C ALA A 206 -9.81 9.79 -6.28
N LYS A 207 -10.40 9.81 -5.07
CA LYS A 207 -11.26 10.92 -4.58
C LYS A 207 -10.62 11.79 -3.52
N TYR A 208 -9.66 11.26 -2.75
CA TYR A 208 -9.15 11.94 -1.55
C TYR A 208 -7.61 12.01 -1.54
N ASP A 209 -7.12 13.11 -1.01
CA ASP A 209 -5.71 13.41 -0.72
C ASP A 209 -5.34 13.19 0.77
N GLY A 210 -6.35 13.00 1.63
CA GLY A 210 -6.24 12.87 3.08
C GLY A 210 -6.43 14.18 3.85
N ALA A 211 -6.63 15.32 3.19
CA ALA A 211 -6.82 16.61 3.85
C ALA A 211 -8.04 16.60 4.78
N LYS A 212 -9.16 16.03 4.30
CA LYS A 212 -10.42 15.86 5.04
C LYS A 212 -10.41 14.73 6.09
N MET A 213 -9.30 14.02 6.27
CA MET A 213 -9.21 12.85 7.17
C MET A 213 -8.55 13.16 8.52
N ALA A 214 -8.66 14.40 9.02
CA ALA A 214 -7.95 14.85 10.23
C ALA A 214 -8.29 14.06 11.51
N GLY A 215 -9.49 13.47 11.59
CA GLY A 215 -9.85 12.59 12.70
C GLY A 215 -8.97 11.34 12.85
N LEU A 216 -8.20 10.95 11.81
CA LEU A 216 -7.24 9.85 11.90
C LEU A 216 -5.98 10.18 12.70
N ASP A 217 -5.65 11.46 12.92
CA ASP A 217 -4.35 11.85 13.49
C ASP A 217 -4.02 11.16 14.83
N PRO A 218 -4.96 10.92 15.77
CA PRO A 218 -4.72 10.15 16.99
C PRO A 218 -4.51 8.63 16.79
N LEU A 219 -4.84 8.10 15.61
CA LEU A 219 -4.67 6.68 15.24
C LEU A 219 -3.37 6.41 14.48
N LEU A 220 -2.69 7.46 14.00
CA LEU A 220 -1.46 7.32 13.23
C LEU A 220 -0.28 6.94 14.15
N PRO A 221 0.63 6.04 13.73
CA PRO A 221 1.92 5.89 14.38
C PRO A 221 2.66 7.23 14.46
N THR A 222 3.06 7.61 15.67
CA THR A 222 3.92 8.76 15.93
C THR A 222 5.36 8.52 15.43
N PRO A 223 6.18 9.58 15.26
CA PRO A 223 7.53 9.42 14.67
C PRO A 223 8.46 8.44 15.40
N ASP A 224 8.31 8.27 16.71
CA ASP A 224 9.05 7.29 17.53
C ASP A 224 8.61 5.82 17.27
N LYS A 225 7.50 5.61 16.56
CA LYS A 225 7.02 4.29 16.13
C LYS A 225 7.43 3.92 14.70
N PHE A 226 7.99 4.86 13.94
CA PHE A 226 8.52 4.60 12.60
C PHE A 226 9.68 3.58 12.66
N LYS A 227 9.84 2.78 11.60
CA LYS A 227 10.74 1.62 11.61
C LYS A 227 12.07 1.94 10.96
N GLY A 228 13.15 1.78 11.71
CA GLY A 228 14.50 2.15 11.28
C GLY A 228 14.67 3.65 11.04
N THR A 229 15.80 4.03 10.46
CA THR A 229 16.17 5.43 10.24
C THR A 229 16.05 5.79 8.77
N ALA A 230 15.25 6.81 8.44
CA ALA A 230 15.13 7.30 7.07
C ALA A 230 16.50 7.61 6.45
N ARG A 231 16.80 7.00 5.31
CA ARG A 231 18.10 7.17 4.65
C ARG A 231 18.35 8.65 4.34
N LYS A 232 19.49 9.17 4.78
CA LYS A 232 19.95 10.51 4.40
C LYS A 232 20.19 10.56 2.88
N PRO A 233 19.85 11.68 2.22
CA PRO A 233 20.11 11.88 0.80
C PRO A 233 21.59 11.71 0.45
N ALA A 234 21.88 11.16 -0.73
CA ALA A 234 23.22 11.04 -1.26
C ALA A 234 23.69 12.39 -1.84
N GLY A 235 24.00 13.33 -0.95
CA GLY A 235 24.38 14.71 -1.28
C GLY A 235 24.97 15.49 -0.10
N ALA A 236 25.59 14.77 0.84
CA ALA A 236 26.32 15.34 1.97
C ALA A 236 27.73 14.71 2.03
N ASN A 237 28.51 14.98 0.97
CA ASN A 237 29.96 14.90 0.83
C ASN A 237 30.33 15.95 -0.24
#